data_AF-A0AAD8RGS5-F1
#
_entry.id   AF-A0AAD8RGS5-F1
#
_cell.length_a   1.000
_cell.length_b   1.000
_cell.length_c   1.000
_cell.angle_alpha   90.00
_cell.angle_beta   90.00
_cell.angle_gamma   90.00
#
_symmetry.space_group_name_H-M   'P 1'
#
loop_
_entity.id
_entity.type
_entity.pdbx_description
1 polymer ?
#
loop_
_entity_poly.entity_id
_entity_poly.type
_entity_poly.pdbx_seq_one_letter_code
_entity_poly.pdbx_strand_id
1 'polypeptide(L)'
;MIPLSGRVPEAISWIPRDGIGGGGVSGRFSASWLSHPQDPWYIAYQDESTQWCSQRMDLEEKVANLGDELARKNLMIFELKRIVEEEKKNSELIRKEKLRVETDLAVFDQVVENLEHKLKVMGEEKSRFICAVLLGVIPVLAVMWFW
;
A
#
# COMPACT_ATOMS: atom_id res chain seq x y z
N MET A 1 15.87 -10.33 -37.82
CA MET A 1 16.65 -10.20 -39.07
C MET A 1 16.75 -8.71 -39.38
N ILE A 2 17.94 -8.14 -39.21
CA ILE A 2 18.25 -6.71 -39.37
C ILE A 2 19.25 -6.62 -40.52
N PRO A 3 19.06 -5.78 -41.56
CA PRO A 3 20.11 -5.55 -42.53
C PRO A 3 21.05 -4.46 -42.01
N LEU A 4 22.26 -4.88 -41.61
CA LEU A 4 23.41 -4.01 -41.42
C LEU A 4 23.99 -3.65 -42.80
N SER A 5 23.64 -2.48 -43.33
CA SER A 5 24.29 -1.90 -44.51
C SER A 5 24.11 -0.39 -44.50
N GLY A 6 25.01 0.30 -43.82
CA GLY A 6 25.10 1.76 -43.82
C GLY A 6 26.52 2.14 -43.44
N ARG A 7 27.33 2.40 -44.46
CA ARG A 7 28.75 2.77 -44.39
C ARG A 7 29.01 3.83 -43.30
N VAL A 8 29.81 3.48 -42.31
CA VAL A 8 30.50 4.46 -41.46
C VAL A 8 31.53 5.15 -42.35
N PRO A 9 31.48 6.49 -42.55
CA PRO A 9 32.59 7.16 -43.19
C PRO A 9 33.74 7.19 -42.17
N GLU A 10 34.82 6.48 -42.49
CA GLU A 10 36.12 6.62 -41.85
C GLU A 10 36.56 8.08 -41.95
N ALA A 11 36.23 8.86 -40.92
CA ALA A 11 36.71 10.22 -40.77
C ALA A 11 38.17 10.16 -40.27
N ILE A 12 39.08 10.10 -41.25
CA ILE A 12 40.33 10.87 -41.31
C ILE A 12 41.17 10.82 -40.02
N SER A 13 42.02 9.80 -39.91
CA SER A 13 43.21 9.82 -39.08
C SER A 13 44.32 10.61 -39.79
N TRP A 14 44.31 11.93 -39.65
CA TRP A 14 45.52 12.73 -39.86
C TRP A 14 45.66 13.71 -38.69
N ILE A 15 46.33 13.23 -37.64
CA ILE A 15 46.94 14.10 -36.63
C ILE A 15 48.36 14.37 -37.16
N PRO A 16 48.70 15.58 -37.63
CA PRO A 16 50.09 15.97 -37.71
C PRO A 16 50.60 16.13 -36.28
N ARG A 17 51.57 15.29 -35.89
CA ARG A 17 52.47 15.64 -34.79
C ARG A 17 53.30 16.83 -35.25
N ASP A 18 52.93 18.01 -34.80
CA ASP A 18 53.91 19.10 -34.72
C ASP A 18 54.80 18.83 -33.48
N GLY A 19 56.13 18.91 -33.57
CA GLY A 19 56.87 19.40 -34.72
C GLY A 19 58.35 19.06 -34.71
N ILE A 20 58.97 19.30 -35.85
CA ILE A 20 59.84 20.46 -36.09
C ILE A 20 60.16 20.45 -37.60
N GLY A 21 59.96 21.59 -38.26
CA GLY A 21 60.78 21.98 -39.42
C GLY A 21 60.08 22.07 -40.77
N GLY A 22 59.71 23.30 -41.14
CA GLY A 22 60.01 23.86 -42.46
C GLY A 22 59.00 23.64 -43.59
N GLY A 23 58.56 24.74 -44.19
CA GLY A 23 57.98 24.77 -45.53
C GLY A 23 56.55 25.31 -45.57
N GLY A 24 56.41 26.57 -46.00
CA GLY A 24 55.12 27.23 -46.08
C GLY A 24 54.20 26.66 -47.15
N VAL A 25 52.90 26.61 -46.83
CA VAL A 25 51.84 26.84 -47.80
C VAL A 25 50.73 27.62 -47.08
N SER A 26 50.54 28.87 -47.50
CA SER A 26 49.39 29.69 -47.13
C SER A 26 48.14 29.08 -47.77
N GLY A 27 47.48 28.17 -47.07
CA GLY A 27 46.17 27.64 -47.41
C GLY A 27 45.21 28.01 -46.29
N ARG A 28 44.47 29.11 -46.47
CA ARG A 28 43.38 29.50 -45.57
C ARG A 28 42.25 28.48 -45.75
N PHE A 29 42.34 27.32 -45.11
CA PHE A 29 41.25 26.36 -45.03
C PHE A 29 40.16 26.94 -44.12
N SER A 30 39.27 27.73 -44.73
CA SER A 30 37.99 28.04 -44.10
C SER A 30 37.18 26.75 -44.09
N ALA A 31 37.12 26.09 -42.94
CA ALA A 31 36.22 24.99 -42.69
C ALA A 31 34.78 25.55 -42.66
N SER A 32 34.17 25.73 -43.83
CA SER A 32 32.77 26.12 -43.98
C SER A 32 31.80 24.95 -43.79
N TRP A 33 32.27 23.84 -43.20
CA TRP A 33 31.46 22.65 -42.88
C TRP A 33 30.84 22.70 -41.48
N LEU A 34 30.72 23.89 -40.90
CA LEU A 34 29.74 24.11 -39.84
C LEU A 34 28.37 24.05 -40.51
N SER A 35 27.68 22.92 -40.32
CA SER A 35 26.33 22.63 -40.77
C SER A 35 25.48 23.89 -40.69
N HIS A 36 25.02 24.41 -41.82
CA HIS A 36 24.14 25.56 -41.80
C HIS A 36 22.87 25.19 -41.04
N PRO A 37 22.35 26.06 -40.15
CA PRO A 37 21.11 25.79 -39.42
C PRO A 37 19.89 25.54 -40.32
N GLN A 38 20.01 25.85 -41.62
CA GLN A 38 19.00 25.62 -42.66
C GLN A 38 19.23 24.33 -43.47
N ASP A 39 20.23 23.50 -43.13
CA ASP A 39 20.42 22.19 -43.76
C ASP A 39 19.26 21.25 -43.36
N PRO A 40 18.49 20.71 -44.32
CA PRO A 40 17.38 19.79 -44.04
C PRO A 40 17.77 18.59 -43.16
N TRP A 41 19.01 18.11 -43.26
CA TRP A 41 19.49 17.00 -42.42
C TRP A 41 19.76 17.42 -40.97
N TYR A 42 20.22 18.65 -40.76
CA TYR A 42 20.43 19.21 -39.42
C TYR A 42 19.09 19.50 -38.72
N ILE A 43 18.10 20.00 -39.47
CA ILE A 43 16.74 20.24 -38.97
C ILE A 43 16.06 18.93 -38.58
N ALA A 44 16.10 17.90 -39.45
CA ALA A 44 15.50 16.60 -39.14
C ALA A 44 16.13 15.96 -37.89
N TYR A 45 17.45 16.05 -37.73
CA TYR A 45 18.13 15.56 -36.53
C TYR A 45 17.73 16.32 -35.26
N GLN A 46 17.62 17.66 -35.33
CA GLN A 46 17.14 18.49 -34.22
C GLN A 46 15.69 18.15 -33.83
N ASP A 47 14.81 18.00 -34.81
CA ASP A 47 13.40 17.66 -34.59
C ASP A 47 13.24 16.28 -33.93
N GLU A 48 13.94 15.27 -34.45
CA GLU A 48 13.97 13.93 -33.87
C GLU A 48 14.51 13.96 -32.43
N SER A 49 15.63 14.66 -32.20
CA SER A 49 16.23 14.76 -30.86
C SER A 49 15.32 15.46 -29.85
N THR A 50 14.56 16.48 -30.30
CA THR A 50 13.59 17.21 -29.49
C THR A 50 12.38 16.34 -29.15
N GLN A 51 11.90 15.55 -30.11
CA GLN A 51 10.83 14.58 -29.91
C GLN A 51 11.22 13.50 -28.88
N TRP A 52 12.43 12.94 -29.01
CA TRP A 52 12.95 11.96 -28.05
C TRP A 52 13.10 12.54 -26.65
N CYS A 53 13.59 13.78 -26.52
CA CYS A 53 13.71 14.44 -25.22
C CYS A 53 12.33 14.67 -24.58
N SER A 54 11.34 15.09 -25.36
CA SER A 54 9.97 15.30 -24.88
C SER A 54 9.34 14.00 -24.38
N GLN A 55 9.45 12.92 -25.17
CA GLN A 55 8.95 11.60 -24.76
C GLN A 55 9.64 11.06 -23.50
N ARG A 56 10.94 11.34 -23.35
CA ARG A 56 11.69 10.94 -22.15
C ARG A 56 11.18 11.69 -20.92
N MET A 57 10.98 13.01 -21.01
CA MET A 57 10.44 13.81 -19.91
C MET A 57 9.03 13.35 -19.52
N ASP A 58 8.15 13.09 -20.49
CA ASP A 58 6.80 12.58 -20.23
C ASP A 58 6.83 11.22 -19.51
N LEU A 59 7.79 10.37 -19.86
CA LEU A 59 7.95 9.06 -19.23
C LEU A 59 8.51 9.19 -17.81
N GLU A 60 9.50 10.06 -17.60
CA GLU A 60 10.05 10.36 -16.28
C GLU A 60 8.97 10.92 -15.34
N GLU A 61 8.13 11.83 -15.82
CA GLU A 61 6.99 12.37 -15.07
C GLU A 61 5.98 11.27 -14.69
N LYS A 62 5.62 10.39 -15.64
CA LYS A 62 4.72 9.26 -15.37
C LYS A 62 5.29 8.31 -14.33
N VAL A 63 6.60 8.03 -14.39
CA VAL A 63 7.28 7.16 -13.42
C VAL A 63 7.28 7.80 -12.03
N ALA A 64 7.55 9.10 -11.94
CA ALA A 64 7.49 9.84 -10.67
C ALA A 64 6.08 9.79 -10.06
N ASN A 65 5.05 10.08 -10.87
CA ASN A 65 3.66 10.03 -10.44
C ASN A 65 3.24 8.62 -9.96
N LEU A 66 3.67 7.56 -10.65
CA LEU A 66 3.44 6.19 -10.22
C LEU A 66 4.18 5.86 -8.91
N GLY A 67 5.38 6.41 -8.71
CA GLY A 67 6.12 6.29 -7.47
C GLY A 67 5.38 6.92 -6.28
N ASP A 68 4.86 8.13 -6.46
CA ASP A 68 4.08 8.84 -5.44
C ASP A 68 2.76 8.12 -5.14
N GLU A 69 2.07 7.64 -6.17
CA GLU A 69 0.85 6.88 -5.99
C GLU A 69 1.09 5.55 -5.27
N LEU A 70 2.20 4.87 -5.58
CA LEU A 70 2.62 3.64 -4.90
C LEU A 70 2.95 3.92 -3.43
N ALA A 71 3.67 4.99 -3.12
CA ALA A 71 4.00 5.39 -1.76
C ALA A 71 2.72 5.65 -0.93
N ARG A 72 1.76 6.39 -1.52
CA ARG A 72 0.46 6.67 -0.88
C ARG A 72 -0.35 5.40 -0.65
N LYS A 73 -0.42 4.50 -1.65
CA LYS A 73 -1.12 3.21 -1.50
C LYS A 73 -0.47 2.32 -0.44
N ASN A 74 0.86 2.30 -0.37
CA ASN A 74 1.58 1.54 0.65
C ASN A 74 1.30 2.05 2.07
N LEU A 75 1.21 3.37 2.24
CA LEU A 75 0.81 3.96 3.53
C LEU A 75 -0.61 3.53 3.92
N MET A 76 -1.57 3.60 2.99
CA MET A 76 -2.94 3.17 3.23
C MET A 76 -3.02 1.68 3.58
N ILE A 77 -2.25 0.82 2.91
CA ILE A 77 -2.18 -0.61 3.24
C ILE A 77 -1.64 -0.82 4.65
N PHE A 78 -0.64 -0.05 5.07
CA PHE A 78 -0.09 -0.14 6.42
C PHE A 78 -1.13 0.25 7.48
N GLU A 79 -1.85 1.34 7.27
CA GLU A 79 -2.92 1.79 8.17
C GLU A 79 -4.06 0.75 8.26
N LEU A 80 -4.50 0.22 7.12
CA LEU A 80 -5.52 -0.84 7.08
C LEU A 80 -5.08 -2.09 7.83
N LYS A 81 -3.82 -2.51 7.67
CA LYS A 81 -3.27 -3.66 8.44
C LYS A 81 -3.32 -3.42 9.93
N ARG A 82 -3.00 -2.19 10.39
CA ARG A 82 -3.10 -1.83 11.81
C ARG A 82 -4.54 -1.94 12.31
N ILE A 83 -5.50 -1.37 11.58
CA ILE A 83 -6.93 -1.41 11.94
C ILE A 83 -7.43 -2.85 12.00
N VAL A 84 -7.09 -3.69 11.03
CA VAL A 84 -7.49 -5.11 11.03
C VAL A 84 -6.95 -5.85 12.24
N GLU A 85 -5.71 -5.58 12.65
CA GLU A 85 -5.12 -6.21 13.84
C GLU A 85 -5.79 -5.73 15.15
N GLU A 86 -6.17 -4.46 15.22
CA GLU A 86 -6.95 -3.92 16.35
C GLU A 86 -8.35 -4.55 16.42
N GLU A 87 -9.06 -4.64 15.30
CA GLU A 87 -10.38 -5.27 15.21
C GLU A 87 -10.33 -6.76 15.55
N LYS A 88 -9.25 -7.45 15.17
CA LYS A 88 -9.04 -8.86 15.54
C LYS A 88 -8.92 -9.02 17.06
N LYS A 89 -8.13 -8.17 17.73
CA LYS A 89 -8.01 -8.17 19.20
C LYS A 89 -9.34 -7.86 19.87
N ASN A 90 -10.09 -6.90 19.33
CA ASN A 90 -11.44 -6.57 19.81
C ASN A 90 -12.39 -7.78 19.69
N SER A 91 -12.36 -8.45 18.54
CA SER A 91 -13.16 -9.66 18.29
C SER A 91 -12.80 -10.80 19.24
N GLU A 92 -11.52 -11.00 19.55
CA GLU A 92 -11.08 -11.99 20.54
C GLU A 92 -11.58 -11.66 21.96
N LEU A 93 -11.57 -10.37 22.34
CA LEU A 93 -12.11 -9.92 23.62
C LEU A 93 -13.62 -10.16 23.71
N ILE A 94 -14.37 -9.80 22.67
CA ILE A 94 -15.81 -10.08 22.58
C ILE A 94 -16.08 -11.57 22.72
N ARG A 95 -15.29 -12.43 22.04
CA ARG A 95 -15.43 -13.89 22.15
C ARG A 95 -15.18 -14.38 23.58
N LYS A 96 -14.20 -13.80 24.28
CA LYS A 96 -13.89 -14.15 25.68
C LYS A 96 -15.01 -13.74 26.63
N GLU A 97 -15.54 -12.54 26.50
CA GLU A 97 -16.68 -12.09 27.31
C GLU A 97 -17.93 -12.91 27.01
N LYS A 98 -18.19 -13.25 25.75
CA LYS A 98 -19.30 -14.14 25.39
C LYS A 98 -19.20 -15.49 26.11
N LEU A 99 -18.02 -16.10 26.12
CA LEU A 99 -17.79 -17.38 26.80
C LEU A 99 -18.00 -17.26 28.32
N ARG A 100 -17.60 -16.14 28.91
CA ARG A 100 -17.81 -15.87 30.33
C ARG A 100 -19.30 -15.79 30.66
N VAL A 101 -20.05 -15.01 29.88
CA VAL A 101 -21.51 -14.89 30.04
C VAL A 101 -22.21 -16.24 29.83
N GLU A 102 -21.79 -17.04 28.85
CA GLU A 102 -22.33 -18.39 28.63
C GLU A 102 -22.07 -19.31 29.83
N THR A 103 -20.88 -19.20 30.44
CA THR A 103 -20.53 -19.98 31.65
C THR A 103 -21.38 -19.54 32.85
N ASP A 104 -21.51 -18.23 33.06
CA ASP A 104 -22.33 -17.68 34.14
C ASP A 104 -23.80 -18.10 33.97
N LEU A 105 -24.32 -18.07 32.73
CA LEU A 105 -25.68 -18.53 32.43
C LEU A 105 -25.87 -20.03 32.74
N ALA A 106 -24.92 -20.88 32.39
CA ALA A 106 -24.99 -22.30 32.71
C ALA A 106 -25.00 -22.57 34.23
N VAL A 107 -24.26 -21.77 35.01
CA VAL A 107 -24.32 -21.83 36.48
C VAL A 107 -25.69 -21.39 36.99
N PHE A 108 -26.27 -20.33 36.41
CA PHE A 108 -27.63 -19.90 36.75
C PHE A 108 -28.67 -20.98 36.46
N ASP A 109 -28.63 -21.60 35.28
CA ASP A 109 -29.54 -22.68 34.90
C ASP A 109 -29.46 -23.84 35.92
N GLN A 110 -28.23 -24.25 36.29
CA GLN A 110 -28.02 -25.29 37.30
C GLN A 110 -28.58 -24.92 38.68
N VAL A 111 -28.43 -23.66 39.10
CA VAL A 111 -28.98 -23.15 40.36
C VAL A 111 -30.51 -23.16 40.32
N VAL A 112 -31.11 -22.74 39.21
CA VAL A 112 -32.56 -22.75 39.00
C VAL A 112 -33.11 -24.17 39.06
N GLU A 113 -32.53 -25.12 38.33
CA GLU A 113 -32.95 -26.53 38.35
C GLU A 113 -32.89 -27.13 39.78
N ASN A 114 -31.81 -26.84 40.51
CA ASN A 114 -31.66 -27.31 41.90
C ASN A 114 -32.71 -26.70 42.83
N LEU A 115 -33.03 -25.40 42.64
CA LEU A 115 -34.08 -24.72 43.38
C LEU A 115 -35.45 -25.29 43.06
N GLU A 116 -35.78 -25.53 41.79
CA GLU A 116 -37.04 -26.16 41.38
C GLU A 116 -37.21 -27.55 42.00
N HIS A 117 -36.15 -28.37 41.98
CA HIS A 117 -36.16 -29.67 42.62
C HIS A 117 -36.40 -29.54 44.14
N LYS A 118 -35.72 -28.63 44.83
CA LYS A 118 -35.92 -28.39 46.28
C LYS A 118 -37.33 -27.87 46.60
N LEU A 119 -37.87 -26.98 45.78
CA LEU A 119 -39.23 -26.46 45.89
C LEU A 119 -40.28 -27.59 45.80
N LYS A 120 -40.07 -28.52 44.85
CA LYS A 120 -40.93 -29.70 44.69
C LYS A 120 -40.93 -30.61 45.92
N VAL A 121 -39.81 -30.69 46.64
CA VAL A 121 -39.66 -31.53 47.85
C VAL A 121 -40.22 -30.85 49.11
N MET A 122 -40.22 -29.52 49.20
CA MET A 122 -40.54 -28.79 50.46
C MET A 122 -42.02 -28.49 50.73
N GLY A 123 -42.94 -28.87 49.84
CA GLY A 123 -44.38 -28.65 50.01
C GLY A 123 -44.85 -27.21 49.76
N GLU A 124 -46.14 -27.02 49.47
CA GLU A 124 -46.70 -25.79 48.87
C GLU A 124 -46.45 -24.49 49.66
N GLU A 125 -46.52 -24.52 50.99
CA GLU A 125 -46.41 -23.30 51.80
C GLU A 125 -44.99 -22.72 51.82
N LYS A 126 -43.96 -23.57 51.95
CA LYS A 126 -42.55 -23.14 51.89
C LYS A 126 -42.13 -22.80 50.47
N SER A 127 -42.75 -23.44 49.48
CA SER A 127 -42.51 -23.20 48.06
C SER A 127 -42.89 -21.77 47.63
N ARG A 128 -44.05 -21.28 48.08
CA ARG A 128 -44.52 -19.92 47.77
C ARG A 128 -43.60 -18.83 48.32
N PHE A 129 -43.05 -19.03 49.52
CA PHE A 129 -42.13 -18.06 50.13
C PHE A 129 -40.81 -17.94 49.35
N ILE A 130 -40.25 -19.07 48.91
CA ILE A 130 -38.99 -19.07 48.13
C ILE A 130 -39.20 -18.52 46.72
N CYS A 131 -40.32 -18.84 46.06
CA CYS A 131 -40.67 -18.22 44.78
C CYS A 131 -40.79 -16.69 44.90
N ALA A 132 -41.40 -16.17 45.97
CA ALA A 132 -41.51 -14.73 46.19
C ALA A 132 -40.12 -14.07 46.39
N VAL A 133 -39.21 -14.73 47.11
CA VAL A 133 -37.83 -14.25 47.29
C VAL A 133 -37.05 -14.29 45.96
N LEU A 134 -37.15 -15.36 45.18
CA LEU A 134 -36.47 -15.48 43.89
C LEU A 134 -36.96 -14.44 42.87
N LEU A 135 -38.28 -14.24 42.76
CA LEU A 135 -38.87 -13.22 41.91
C LEU A 135 -38.51 -11.79 42.33
N GLY A 136 -38.15 -11.57 43.60
CA GLY A 136 -37.64 -10.29 44.09
C GLY A 136 -36.14 -10.08 43.86
N VAL A 137 -35.34 -11.14 43.98
CA VAL A 137 -33.86 -11.06 43.89
C VAL A 137 -33.36 -11.06 42.44
N ILE A 138 -34.01 -11.81 41.54
CA ILE A 138 -33.60 -11.92 40.13
C ILE A 138 -33.67 -10.56 39.40
N PRO A 139 -34.73 -9.73 39.53
CA PRO A 139 -34.77 -8.41 38.91
C PRO A 139 -33.71 -7.45 39.47
N VAL A 140 -33.43 -7.52 40.78
CA VAL A 140 -32.44 -6.66 41.43
C VAL A 140 -31.02 -6.98 40.95
N LEU A 141 -30.69 -8.27 40.83
CA LEU A 141 -29.41 -8.70 40.27
C LEU A 141 -29.28 -8.35 38.78
N ALA A 142 -30.37 -8.47 38.00
CA ALA A 142 -30.39 -8.07 36.59
C ALA A 142 -30.15 -6.57 36.40
N VAL A 143 -30.69 -5.71 37.28
CA VAL A 143 -30.47 -4.26 37.24
C VAL A 143 -29.04 -3.89 37.67
N MET A 144 -28.48 -4.56 38.69
CA MET A 144 -27.10 -4.30 39.15
C MET A 144 -26.04 -4.74 38.14
N TRP A 145 -26.33 -5.69 37.26
CA TRP A 145 -25.39 -6.15 36.23
C TRP A 145 -25.43 -5.30 34.95
N PHE A 146 -26.48 -4.49 34.78
CA PHE A 146 -26.66 -3.62 33.60
C PHE A 146 -26.08 -2.21 33.80
N TRP A 147 -25.45 -1.93 34.95
CA TRP A 147 -24.76 -0.68 35.31
C TRP A 147 -23.28 -0.94 35.57
#